data_AF-A0A2J7Z7S5-F1
#
_entry.id   AF-A0A2J7Z7S5-F1
#
_cell.length_a   1.000
_cell.length_b   1.000
_cell.length_c   1.000
_cell.angle_alpha   90.00
_cell.angle_beta   90.00
_cell.angle_gamma   90.00
#
_symmetry.space_group_name_H-M   'P 1'
#
loop_
_entity.id
_entity.type
_entity.pdbx_description
1 polymer ?
#
loop_
_entity_poly.entity_id
_entity_poly.type
_entity_poly.pdbx_seq_one_letter_code
_entity_poly.pdbx_strand_id
1 'polypeptide(L)' 'MTPDPRPRKAPTAAVAPAVSLTETPGGPPLYPGGLDDFVDRVVPLLQERGVFRTVYTGSTLRDHLGLPHPGERR' A
#
# COMPACT_ATOMS: atom_id res chain seq x y z
N MET A 1 -16.12 16.69 -20.53
CA MET A 1 -15.79 15.61 -19.58
C MET A 1 -14.86 16.22 -18.54
N THR A 2 -15.44 16.75 -17.46
CA THR A 2 -14.74 17.57 -16.48
C THR A 2 -13.84 16.67 -15.62
N PRO A 3 -12.53 16.91 -15.49
CA PRO A 3 -11.73 16.20 -14.51
C PRO A 3 -12.17 16.63 -13.10
N ASP A 4 -12.49 15.64 -12.28
CA ASP A 4 -12.91 15.77 -10.87
C ASP A 4 -11.82 16.47 -10.03
N PRO A 5 -12.09 17.66 -9.43
CA PRO A 5 -11.11 18.41 -8.66
C PRO A 5 -11.13 17.99 -7.18
N ARG A 6 -10.97 16.69 -6.89
CA ARG A 6 -10.75 16.25 -5.51
C ARG A 6 -9.33 16.58 -5.07
N PRO A 7 -9.12 17.08 -3.82
CA PRO A 7 -7.80 17.44 -3.33
C PRO A 7 -6.89 16.22 -3.31
N ARG A 8 -5.86 16.24 -4.16
CA ARG A 8 -4.84 15.20 -4.20
C ARG A 8 -4.02 15.30 -2.91
N LYS A 9 -4.21 14.37 -1.98
CA LYS A 9 -3.25 14.18 -0.89
C LYS A 9 -1.90 13.83 -1.51
N ALA A 10 -0.84 14.54 -1.12
CA ALA A 10 0.52 14.31 -1.59
C ALA A 10 0.93 12.85 -1.30
N PRO A 11 1.49 12.11 -2.27
CA PRO A 11 2.03 10.79 -2.00
C PRO A 11 3.46 10.94 -1.46
N THR A 12 3.59 10.94 -0.14
CA THR A 12 4.82 10.49 0.50
C THR A 12 4.53 9.12 1.11
N ALA A 13 4.33 8.12 0.26
CA ALA A 13 4.32 6.74 0.69
C ALA A 13 5.71 6.16 0.42
N ALA A 14 6.67 6.54 1.26
CA ALA A 14 7.63 5.54 1.71
C ALA A 14 6.81 4.35 2.21
N VAL A 15 7.29 3.11 2.05
CA VAL A 15 6.82 2.03 2.93
C VAL A 15 7.14 2.52 4.35
N ALA A 16 6.18 3.17 4.99
CA ALA A 16 6.36 3.72 6.32
C ALA A 16 6.62 2.51 7.24
N PRO A 17 7.68 2.54 8.06
CA PRO A 17 7.84 1.51 9.07
C PRO A 17 6.65 1.62 10.02
N ALA A 18 6.00 0.48 10.28
CA ALA A 18 4.96 0.29 11.28
C ALA A 18 3.83 1.34 11.26
N VAL A 19 2.78 1.08 10.47
CA VAL A 19 1.46 1.59 10.85
C VAL A 19 1.06 0.83 12.12
N SER A 20 1.39 1.37 13.29
CA SER A 20 0.89 0.82 14.56
C SER A 20 -0.63 1.02 14.57
N LEU A 21 -1.35 0.05 14.03
CA LEU A 21 -2.79 -0.05 14.14
C LEU A 21 -3.08 -0.37 15.60
N THR A 22 -3.32 0.67 16.39
CA THR A 22 -3.84 0.50 17.74
C THR A 22 -5.09 -0.37 17.66
N GLU A 23 -5.01 -1.49 18.37
CA GLU A 23 -5.94 -2.61 18.35
C GLU A 23 -7.40 -2.13 18.39
N THR A 24 -8.17 -2.42 17.33
CA THR A 24 -9.62 -2.32 17.38
C THR A 24 -10.15 -3.60 18.02
N PRO A 25 -10.76 -3.55 19.22
CA PRO A 25 -11.33 -4.75 19.82
C PRO A 25 -12.54 -5.17 18.98
N GLY A 26 -12.44 -6.32 18.30
CA GLY A 26 -13.52 -6.88 17.49
C GLY A 26 -13.14 -7.36 16.08
N GLY A 27 -11.85 -7.38 15.72
CA GLY A 27 -11.40 -8.09 14.52
C GLY A 27 -11.53 -9.62 14.67
N PRO A 28 -11.70 -10.37 13.57
CA PRO A 28 -11.58 -11.84 13.61
C PRO A 28 -10.24 -12.23 14.27
N PRO A 29 -10.13 -13.40 14.94
CA PRO A 29 -8.98 -13.79 15.79
C PRO A 29 -7.62 -13.92 15.07
N LEU A 30 -7.56 -13.50 13.82
CA LEU A 30 -6.39 -13.38 12.94
C LEU A 30 -6.15 -11.88 12.65
N TYR A 31 -5.89 -10.97 13.60
CA TYR A 31 -4.58 -10.85 14.24
C TYR A 31 -4.54 -9.57 15.11
N PRO A 32 -4.29 -9.66 16.41
CA PRO A 32 -3.37 -8.74 17.05
C PRO A 32 -1.93 -9.17 16.70
N GLY A 33 -1.15 -8.30 16.03
CA GLY A 33 0.31 -8.43 15.83
C GLY A 33 0.83 -9.30 14.67
N GLY A 34 0.07 -10.26 14.12
CA GLY A 34 0.66 -11.15 13.10
C GLY A 34 0.84 -10.53 11.71
N LEU A 35 0.20 -9.39 11.42
CA LEU A 35 0.55 -8.59 10.25
C LEU A 35 1.90 -7.92 10.44
N ASP A 36 2.19 -7.40 11.64
CA ASP A 36 3.48 -6.77 11.96
C ASP A 36 4.63 -7.77 11.82
N ASP A 37 4.48 -8.98 12.39
CA ASP A 37 5.48 -10.06 12.25
C ASP A 37 5.76 -10.42 10.77
N PHE A 38 4.73 -10.43 9.93
CA PHE A 38 4.89 -10.69 8.51
C PHE A 38 5.65 -9.56 7.81
N VAL A 39 5.27 -8.31 8.11
CA VAL A 39 5.93 -7.12 7.54
C VAL A 39 7.40 -7.07 7.96
N ASP A 40 7.71 -7.35 9.23
CA ASP A 40 9.07 -7.24 9.75
C ASP A 40 9.99 -8.37 9.28
N ARG A 41 9.45 -9.57 9.05
CA ARG A 41 10.28 -10.75 8.75
C ARG A 41 10.26 -11.16 7.28
N VAL A 42 9.12 -11.02 6.59
CA VAL A 42 8.96 -11.56 5.23
C VAL A 42 9.20 -10.51 4.17
N VAL A 43 8.68 -9.30 4.35
CA VAL A 43 8.82 -8.23 3.35
C VAL A 43 10.28 -7.89 3.02
N PRO A 44 11.22 -7.80 3.99
CA PRO A 44 12.62 -7.53 3.69
C PRO A 44 13.23 -8.60 2.76
N LEU A 45 12.94 -9.89 3.01
CA LEU A 45 13.43 -10.99 2.18
C LEU A 45 12.90 -10.91 0.74
N LEU A 46 11.67 -10.43 0.55
CA LEU A 46 11.09 -10.25 -0.78
C LEU A 46 11.69 -9.02 -1.50
N GLN A 47 12.02 -7.96 -0.76
CA GLN A 47 12.69 -6.78 -1.28
C GLN A 47 14.14 -7.08 -1.68
N GLU A 48 14.89 -7.82 -0.85
CA GLU A 48 16.25 -8.28 -1.15
C GLU A 48 16.29 -9.12 -2.44
N ARG A 49 15.26 -9.94 -2.66
CA ARG A 49 15.11 -10.75 -3.87
C ARG A 49 14.61 -9.96 -5.09
N GLY A 50 14.29 -8.68 -4.93
CA GLY A 50 13.79 -7.81 -6.00
C GLY A 50 12.38 -8.15 -6.50
N VAL A 51 11.64 -9.01 -5.78
CA VAL A 51 10.26 -9.40 -6.15
C VAL A 51 9.20 -8.54 -5.47
N PHE A 52 9.63 -7.64 -4.58
CA PHE A 52 8.75 -6.71 -3.90
C PHE A 52 9.30 -5.28 -3.93
N ARG A 53 8.38 -4.33 -3.99
CA ARG A 53 8.69 -2.90 -4.07
C ARG A 53 9.24 -2.34 -2.76
N THR A 54 10.17 -1.40 -2.86
CA THR A 54 10.76 -0.65 -1.74
C THR A 54 10.18 0.76 -1.62
N VAL A 55 9.71 1.34 -2.73
CA VAL A 55 9.13 2.68 -2.81
C VAL A 55 7.89 2.67 -3.70
N TYR A 56 6.90 3.49 -3.35
CA TYR A 56 5.75 3.76 -4.19
C TYR A 56 5.97 5.08 -4.96
N THR A 57 5.88 5.01 -6.28
CA THR A 57 6.07 6.19 -7.15
C THR A 57 4.76 6.84 -7.60
N GLY A 58 3.64 6.12 -7.54
CA GLY A 58 2.31 6.61 -7.88
C GLY A 58 1.65 7.45 -6.78
N SER A 59 0.51 8.07 -7.10
CA SER A 59 -0.29 8.79 -6.09
C SER A 59 -1.60 8.06 -5.75
N THR A 60 -1.96 7.09 -6.57
CA THR A 60 -3.20 6.35 -6.43
C THR A 60 -2.91 4.87 -6.27
N LEU A 61 -3.84 4.18 -5.61
CA LEU A 61 -3.83 2.72 -5.55
C LEU A 61 -3.80 2.10 -6.96
N ARG A 62 -4.45 2.75 -7.94
CA ARG A 62 -4.46 2.29 -9.33
C ARG A 62 -3.04 2.25 -9.91
N ASP A 63 -2.29 3.34 -9.74
CA ASP A 63 -0.90 3.45 -10.17
C ASP A 63 -0.04 2.34 -9.54
N HIS A 64 -0.24 2.11 -8.24
CA HIS A 64 0.50 1.10 -7.47
C HIS A 64 0.22 -0.34 -7.87
N LEU A 65 -0.93 -0.57 -8.51
CA LEU A 65 -1.34 -1.89 -9.00
C LEU A 65 -1.08 -2.06 -10.50
N GLY A 66 -0.54 -1.05 -11.19
CA GLY A 66 -0.30 -1.09 -12.63
C GLY A 66 -1.57 -1.22 -13.46
N LEU A 67 -2.70 -0.76 -12.92
CA LEU A 67 -4.00 -0.89 -13.58
C LEU A 67 -4.19 0.23 -14.61
N PRO A 68 -4.74 -0.06 -15.80
CA PRO A 68 -4.96 0.96 -16.83
C PRO A 68 -6.00 1.99 -16.40
N HIS A 69 -5.91 3.19 -16.95
CA HIS A 69 -6.93 4.21 -16.74
C HIS A 69 -8.20 3.86 -17.52
N PRO A 70 -9.38 4.07 -16.93
CA PRO A 70 -10.64 3.94 -17.66
C PRO A 70 -10.68 4.99 -18.77
N GLY A 71 -10.43 4.55 -20.01
CA GLY A 71 -10.27 5.40 -21.19
C GLY A 71 -9.13 4.98 -22.11
N GLU A 72 -8.11 4.29 -21.58
CA GLU A 72 -6.95 3.79 -22.35
C GLU A 72 -7.23 2.43 -23.02
N ARG A 73 -8.30 1.73 -22.63
CA ARG A 73 -8.75 0.48 -23.28
C ARG A 73 -9.68 0.74 -24.48
N ARG A 74 -9.43 1.81 -25.26
CA ARG A 74 -10.16 2.10 -26.50
C ARG A 74 -9.29 1.85 -27.71
#